data_AF-A0A2V7SPU2-F1
#
_entry.id   AF-A0A2V7SPU2-F1
#
_cell.length_a   1.000
_cell.length_b   1.000
_cell.length_c   1.000
_cell.angle_alpha   90.00
_cell.angle_beta   90.00
_cell.angle_gamma   90.00
#
_symmetry.space_group_name_H-M   'P 1'
#
loop_
_entity.id
_entity.type
_entity.pdbx_description
1 polymer ?
#
loop_
_entity_poly.entity_id
_entity_poly.type
_entity_poly.pdbx_seq_one_letter_code
_entity_poly.pdbx_strand_id
1 'polypeptide(L)'
;MKADNELPVIPDVRLSDLEPYVGLRYLSKLFKLMGVVLGLLLVAEVVTGVVAQGSAAIPTLLGEASRLIVLAGLLWGVGDLAILLIDVGHDVRAARILLARQTHTGPPPSPAAARAPEPVVGTTRP
;
A
#
# COMPACT_ATOMS: atom_id res chain seq x y z
N MET A 1 -30.26 30.85 8.92
CA MET A 1 -29.44 30.26 9.99
C MET A 1 -28.42 29.34 9.34
N LYS A 2 -27.17 29.80 9.29
CA LYS A 2 -26.03 29.12 8.68
C LYS A 2 -25.39 28.30 9.80
N ALA A 3 -25.37 26.98 9.67
CA ALA A 3 -24.63 26.13 10.59
C ALA A 3 -23.17 26.19 10.14
N ASP A 4 -22.37 26.96 10.86
CA ASP A 4 -20.93 27.01 10.72
C ASP A 4 -20.38 25.64 11.11
N ASN A 5 -20.09 24.83 10.09
CA ASN A 5 -19.36 23.59 10.24
C ASN A 5 -17.89 23.97 10.47
N GLU A 6 -17.55 24.35 11.69
CA GLU A 6 -16.17 24.45 12.16
C GLU A 6 -15.58 23.04 12.17
N LEU A 7 -15.11 22.59 11.00
CA LEU A 7 -14.12 21.55 10.93
C LEU A 7 -12.87 22.11 11.63
N PRO A 8 -12.32 21.45 12.66
CA PRO A 8 -11.05 21.84 13.21
C PRO A 8 -10.00 21.77 12.10
N VAL A 9 -9.58 22.93 11.60
CA VAL A 9 -8.46 23.06 10.68
C VAL A 9 -7.22 22.76 11.50
N ILE A 10 -6.79 21.50 11.49
CA ILE A 10 -5.51 21.06 12.05
C ILE A 10 -4.42 21.64 11.14
N PRO A 11 -3.62 22.63 11.61
CA PRO A 11 -2.52 23.16 10.84
C PRO A 11 -1.40 22.12 10.80
N ASP A 12 -0.88 21.83 9.60
CA ASP A 12 0.24 20.92 9.33
C ASP A 12 -0.07 19.41 9.31
N VAL A 13 -1.22 19.01 8.74
CA VAL A 13 -1.34 17.66 8.17
C VAL A 13 -0.48 17.63 6.91
N ARG A 14 0.76 17.16 7.03
CA ARG A 14 1.59 16.93 5.86
C ARG A 14 0.81 16.02 4.91
N LEU A 15 0.77 16.35 3.62
CA LEU A 15 0.23 15.48 2.57
C LEU A 15 0.84 14.07 2.58
N SER A 16 1.93 13.83 3.32
CA SER A 16 2.51 12.51 3.61
C SER A 16 1.74 11.67 4.64
N ASP A 17 0.77 12.24 5.38
CA ASP A 17 -0.15 11.53 6.30
C ASP A 17 -1.53 11.27 5.68
N LEU A 18 -1.79 11.75 4.46
CA LEU A 18 -2.92 11.27 3.64
C LEU A 18 -2.66 9.80 3.32
N GLU A 19 -3.46 8.88 3.83
CA GLU A 19 -3.39 7.43 3.54
C GLU A 19 -3.13 7.17 2.04
N PRO A 20 -1.88 6.88 1.61
CA PRO A 20 -1.52 6.81 0.19
C PRO A 20 -2.02 5.54 -0.50
N TYR A 21 -2.91 4.79 0.16
CA TYR A 21 -3.37 3.48 -0.28
C TYR A 21 -4.75 3.53 -0.94
N VAL A 22 -5.44 4.67 -0.84
CA VAL A 22 -6.77 4.85 -1.46
C VAL A 22 -6.66 4.71 -2.99
N GLY A 23 -5.67 5.37 -3.61
CA GLY A 23 -5.41 5.27 -5.05
C GLY A 23 -5.04 3.85 -5.50
N LEU A 24 -4.17 3.18 -4.75
CA LEU A 24 -3.73 1.82 -5.06
C LEU A 24 -4.86 0.79 -4.92
N ARG A 25 -5.77 1.00 -3.94
CA ARG A 25 -6.96 0.18 -3.75
C ARG A 25 -7.99 0.35 -4.88
N TYR A 26 -8.18 1.58 -5.38
CA TYR A 26 -9.01 1.81 -6.57
C TYR A 26 -8.38 1.21 -7.81
N LEU A 27 -7.07 1.33 -7.97
CA LEU A 27 -6.33 0.75 -9.09
C LEU A 27 -6.47 -0.79 -9.12
N SER A 28 -6.35 -1.45 -7.96
CA SER A 28 -6.60 -2.89 -7.82
C SER A 28 -8.00 -3.28 -8.30
N LYS A 29 -9.03 -2.56 -7.83
CA LYS A 29 -10.42 -2.82 -8.23
C LYS A 29 -10.62 -2.62 -9.73
N LEU A 30 -9.99 -1.60 -10.32
CA LEU A 30 -10.06 -1.33 -11.75
C LEU A 30 -9.45 -2.46 -12.56
N PHE A 31 -8.27 -2.95 -12.18
CA PHE A 31 -7.61 -4.07 -12.86
C PHE A 31 -8.40 -5.37 -12.73
N LYS A 32 -8.93 -5.69 -11.53
CA LYS A 32 -9.81 -6.85 -11.34
C LYS A 32 -11.07 -6.73 -12.20
N LEU A 33 -11.70 -5.56 -12.26
CA LEU A 33 -12.88 -5.30 -13.10
C LEU A 33 -12.57 -5.47 -14.58
N MET A 34 -11.46 -4.94 -15.07
CA MET A 34 -11.03 -5.15 -16.45
C MET A 34 -10.74 -6.62 -16.75
N GLY A 35 -10.20 -7.39 -15.79
CA GLY A 35 -10.03 -8.83 -15.93
C GLY A 35 -11.36 -9.58 -16.10
N VAL A 36 -12.38 -9.18 -15.33
CA VAL A 36 -13.76 -9.71 -15.52
C VAL A 36 -14.31 -9.33 -16.89
N VAL A 37 -14.12 -8.08 -17.32
CA VAL A 37 -14.57 -7.62 -18.65
C VAL A 37 -13.90 -8.42 -19.76
N LEU A 38 -12.59 -8.69 -19.67
CA LEU A 38 -11.88 -9.56 -20.62
C LEU A 38 -12.41 -10.99 -20.60
N GLY A 39 -12.75 -11.53 -19.43
CA GLY A 39 -13.39 -12.84 -19.32
C GLY A 39 -14.77 -12.88 -19.99
N LEU A 40 -15.57 -11.81 -19.84
CA LEU A 40 -16.86 -11.68 -20.51
C LEU A 40 -16.71 -11.55 -22.03
N LEU A 41 -15.73 -10.76 -22.48
CA LEU A 41 -15.37 -10.64 -23.90
C LEU A 41 -14.95 -11.99 -24.48
N LEU A 42 -14.14 -12.76 -23.75
CA LEU A 42 -13.76 -14.11 -24.14
C LEU A 42 -14.97 -15.03 -24.33
N VAL A 43 -15.91 -15.02 -23.39
CA VAL A 43 -17.14 -15.82 -23.52
C VAL A 43 -17.95 -15.36 -24.73
N ALA A 44 -18.06 -14.05 -24.95
CA ALA A 44 -18.73 -13.51 -26.12
C ALA A 44 -18.06 -13.97 -27.43
N GLU A 45 -16.74 -13.87 -27.53
CA GLU A 45 -15.93 -14.32 -28.67
C GLU A 45 -16.14 -15.80 -29.00
N VAL A 46 -16.14 -16.66 -27.97
CA VAL A 46 -16.36 -18.10 -28.16
C VAL A 46 -17.76 -18.36 -28.69
N VAL A 47 -18.79 -17.71 -28.12
CA VAL A 47 -20.18 -17.88 -28.56
C VAL A 47 -20.35 -17.39 -29.99
N THR A 48 -19.86 -16.18 -30.31
CA THR A 48 -20.01 -15.61 -31.66
C THR A 48 -19.22 -16.40 -32.70
N GLY A 49 -17.99 -16.82 -32.38
CA GLY A 49 -17.15 -17.64 -33.27
C GLY A 49 -17.79 -18.98 -33.59
N VAL A 50 -18.32 -19.68 -32.57
CA VAL A 50 -19.01 -20.96 -32.76
C VAL A 50 -20.30 -20.78 -33.57
N VAL A 51 -21.11 -19.76 -33.27
CA VAL A 51 -22.37 -19.50 -33.99
C VAL A 51 -22.15 -19.11 -35.45
N ALA A 52 -21.13 -18.29 -35.74
CA ALA A 52 -20.89 -17.77 -37.09
C ALA A 52 -20.15 -18.76 -38.00
N GLN A 53 -19.18 -19.51 -37.46
CA GLN A 53 -18.20 -20.26 -38.24
C GLN A 53 -18.11 -21.74 -37.83
N GLY A 54 -18.74 -22.14 -36.73
CA GLY A 54 -18.77 -23.53 -36.27
C GLY A 54 -17.38 -24.11 -36.02
N SER A 55 -17.10 -25.29 -36.60
CA SER A 55 -15.81 -25.99 -36.42
C SER A 55 -14.63 -25.28 -37.09
N ALA A 56 -14.87 -24.40 -38.06
CA ALA A 56 -13.80 -23.64 -38.71
C ALA A 56 -13.18 -22.58 -37.77
N ALA A 57 -13.89 -22.16 -36.72
CA ALA A 57 -13.40 -21.20 -35.73
C ALA A 57 -12.43 -21.80 -34.68
N ILE A 58 -12.34 -23.13 -34.58
CA ILE A 58 -11.56 -23.80 -33.52
C ILE A 58 -10.09 -23.33 -33.45
N PRO A 59 -9.31 -23.29 -34.56
CA PRO A 59 -7.91 -22.90 -34.48
C PRO A 59 -7.72 -21.42 -34.11
N THR A 60 -8.58 -20.52 -34.60
CA THR A 60 -8.50 -19.08 -34.28
C THR A 60 -8.92 -18.82 -32.84
N LEU A 61 -10.05 -19.40 -32.41
CA LEU A 61 -10.55 -19.30 -31.04
C LEU A 61 -9.52 -19.82 -30.03
N LEU A 62 -8.78 -20.90 -30.31
CA LEU A 62 -7.73 -21.37 -29.39
C LEU A 62 -6.63 -20.32 -29.20
N GLY A 63 -6.16 -19.73 -30.31
CA GLY A 63 -5.11 -18.71 -30.27
C GLY A 63 -5.57 -17.45 -29.54
N GLU A 64 -6.73 -16.92 -29.90
CA GLU A 64 -7.27 -15.69 -29.31
C GLU A 64 -7.69 -15.90 -27.86
N ALA A 65 -8.34 -17.03 -27.55
CA ALA A 65 -8.72 -17.37 -26.18
C ALA A 65 -7.50 -17.50 -25.28
N SER A 66 -6.42 -18.15 -25.73
CA SER A 66 -5.20 -18.26 -24.94
C SER A 66 -4.65 -16.89 -24.55
N ARG A 67 -4.62 -15.94 -25.51
CA ARG A 67 -4.15 -14.58 -25.28
C ARG A 67 -5.06 -13.83 -24.32
N LEU A 68 -6.38 -13.92 -24.49
CA LEU A 68 -7.35 -13.26 -23.61
C LEU A 68 -7.30 -13.82 -22.19
N ILE A 69 -7.18 -15.14 -22.02
CA ILE A 69 -7.03 -15.80 -20.71
C ILE A 69 -5.77 -15.30 -20.01
N VAL A 70 -4.63 -15.27 -20.73
CA VAL A 70 -3.35 -14.80 -20.16
C VAL A 70 -3.45 -13.32 -19.76
N LEU A 71 -4.03 -12.46 -20.61
CA LEU A 71 -4.20 -11.04 -20.29
C LEU A 71 -5.14 -10.83 -19.11
N ALA A 72 -6.27 -11.54 -19.06
CA ALA A 72 -7.22 -11.47 -17.95
C ALA A 72 -6.58 -11.94 -16.63
N GLY A 73 -5.86 -13.06 -16.66
CA GLY A 73 -5.15 -13.60 -15.50
C GLY A 73 -4.02 -12.67 -15.02
N LEU A 74 -3.25 -12.09 -15.95
CA LEU A 74 -2.22 -11.10 -15.62
C LEU A 74 -2.83 -9.88 -14.94
N LEU A 75 -3.93 -9.35 -15.50
CA LEU A 75 -4.60 -8.18 -14.96
C LEU A 75 -5.18 -8.44 -13.57
N TRP A 76 -5.77 -9.61 -13.39
CA TRP A 76 -6.25 -10.06 -12.09
C TRP A 76 -5.11 -10.16 -11.07
N GLY A 77 -4.00 -10.79 -11.45
CA GLY A 77 -2.81 -10.94 -10.62
C GLY A 77 -2.17 -9.60 -10.24
N VAL A 78 -2.08 -8.64 -11.16
CA VAL A 78 -1.61 -7.27 -10.87
C VAL A 78 -2.55 -6.57 -9.89
N GLY A 79 -3.86 -6.76 -10.05
CA GLY A 79 -4.84 -6.25 -9.09
C GLY A 79 -4.66 -6.85 -7.70
N ASP A 80 -4.35 -8.13 -7.60
CA ASP A 80 -4.09 -8.80 -6.31
C ASP A 80 -2.77 -8.35 -5.68
N LEU A 81 -1.72 -8.23 -6.49
CA LEU A 81 -0.42 -7.71 -6.09
C LEU A 81 -0.53 -6.27 -5.56
N ALA A 82 -1.38 -5.44 -6.15
CA ALA A 82 -1.62 -4.07 -5.67
C ALA A 82 -2.21 -4.04 -4.25
N ILE A 83 -3.06 -5.01 -3.88
CA ILE A 83 -3.58 -5.12 -2.51
C ILE A 83 -2.48 -5.59 -1.56
N LEU A 84 -1.72 -6.62 -1.95
CA LEU A 84 -0.59 -7.09 -1.15
C LEU A 84 0.44 -5.98 -0.88
N LEU A 85 0.67 -5.10 -1.85
CA LEU A 85 1.60 -3.98 -1.68
C LEU A 85 1.09 -2.92 -0.67
N ILE A 86 -0.23 -2.80 -0.51
CA ILE A 86 -0.84 -1.99 0.54
C ILE A 86 -0.48 -2.59 1.90
N ASP A 87 -0.74 -3.89 2.08
CA ASP A 87 -0.49 -4.59 3.34
C ASP A 87 0.99 -4.50 3.75
N VAL A 88 1.91 -4.73 2.81
CA VAL A 88 3.36 -4.55 3.03
C VAL A 88 3.69 -3.12 3.44
N GLY A 89 3.00 -2.12 2.87
CA GLY A 89 3.14 -0.72 3.25
C GLY A 89 2.79 -0.46 4.72
N HIS A 90 1.73 -1.10 5.22
CA HIS A 90 1.35 -1.03 6.63
C HIS A 90 2.38 -1.72 7.54
N ASP A 91 2.87 -2.90 7.15
CA ASP A 91 3.87 -3.65 7.93
C ASP A 91 5.20 -2.91 8.05
N VAL A 92 5.68 -2.30 6.95
CA VAL A 92 6.90 -1.48 6.95
C VAL A 92 6.74 -0.27 7.86
N ARG A 93 5.56 0.37 7.88
CA ARG A 93 5.28 1.48 8.80
C ARG A 93 5.30 1.02 10.25
N ALA A 94 4.66 -0.11 10.55
CA ALA A 94 4.66 -0.70 11.89
C ALA A 94 6.09 -1.03 12.35
N ALA A 95 6.90 -1.65 11.49
CA ALA A 95 8.31 -1.96 11.78
C ALA A 95 9.13 -0.70 12.10
N ARG A 96 8.95 0.40 11.35
CA ARG A 96 9.63 1.68 11.63
C ARG A 96 9.24 2.27 12.98
N ILE A 97 7.96 2.21 13.36
CA ILE A 97 7.48 2.70 14.66
C ILE A 97 8.05 1.86 15.81
N LEU A 98 8.06 0.53 15.66
CA LEU A 98 8.63 -0.38 16.66
C LEU A 98 10.13 -0.13 16.85
N LEU A 99 10.89 0.01 15.76
CA LEU A 99 12.32 0.31 15.82
C LEU A 99 12.58 1.66 16.47
N ALA A 100 11.81 2.69 16.13
CA ALA A 100 11.91 4.01 16.77
C ALA A 100 11.62 3.94 18.27
N ARG A 101 10.65 3.12 18.70
CA ARG A 101 10.38 2.92 20.13
C ARG A 101 11.55 2.24 20.83
N GLN A 102 12.13 1.19 20.24
CA GLN A 102 13.26 0.45 20.82
C GLN A 102 14.50 1.33 21.00
N THR A 103 14.78 2.25 20.06
CA THR A 103 15.91 3.18 20.17
C THR A 103 15.69 4.26 21.24
N HIS A 104 14.44 4.67 21.50
CA HIS A 104 14.12 5.67 22.53
C HIS A 104 13.96 5.08 23.93
N THR A 105 13.81 3.75 24.09
CA THR A 105 13.83 3.05 25.39
C THR A 105 15.25 2.70 25.87
N GLY A 106 16.24 3.55 25.56
CA GLY A 106 17.54 3.49 26.24
C GLY A 106 17.38 3.90 27.71
N PRO A 107 18.10 3.26 28.65
CA PRO A 107 17.97 3.59 30.07
C PRO A 107 18.23 5.10 30.29
N PRO A 108 17.44 5.77 31.15
CA PRO A 108 17.68 7.17 31.47
C PRO A 108 19.13 7.32 31.97
N PRO A 109 19.84 8.42 31.64
CA PRO A 109 21.18 8.64 32.15
C PRO A 109 21.16 8.51 33.67
N SER A 110 21.99 7.61 34.20
CA SER A 110 22.05 7.35 35.64
C SER A 110 22.29 8.66 36.39
N PRO A 111 21.50 8.99 37.42
CA PRO A 111 21.69 10.20 38.22
C PRO A 111 23.06 10.24 38.93
N ALA A 112 23.81 9.13 38.94
CA ALA A 112 25.17 9.07 39.44
C ALA A 112 26.18 9.88 38.58
N ALA A 113 25.94 10.04 37.28
CA ALA A 113 26.81 10.84 36.42
C ALA A 113 26.62 12.36 36.62
N ALA A 114 25.49 12.78 37.18
CA ALA A 114 25.18 14.19 37.44
C ALA A 114 25.63 14.69 38.82
N ARG A 115 26.16 13.79 39.69
CA ARG A 115 26.66 14.12 41.03
C ARG A 115 28.16 13.83 41.18
N ALA A 116 28.97 14.16 40.17
CA ALA A 116 30.40 14.29 40.42
C ALA A 116 30.60 15.48 41.39
N PRO A 117 31.18 15.29 42.59
CA PRO A 117 31.45 16.40 43.48
C PRO A 117 32.44 17.37 42.81
N GLU A 118 32.13 18.66 42.85
CA GLU A 118 33.09 19.71 42.47
C GLU A 118 34.43 19.46 43.20
N PRO A 119 35.57 19.53 42.50
CA PRO A 119 36.85 19.47 43.18
C PRO A 119 36.96 20.69 44.09
N VAL A 120 36.97 20.45 45.40
CA VAL A 120 37.26 21.47 46.42
C VAL A 120 38.65 22.02 46.12
N VAL A 121 38.70 23.20 45.49
CA VAL A 121 39.93 23.95 45.28
C VAL A 121 40.44 24.39 46.65
N GLY A 122 41.36 23.60 47.19
CA GLY A 122 42.11 23.92 48.40
C GLY A 122 42.83 25.25 48.19
N THR A 123 42.29 26.31 48.77
CA THR A 123 42.94 27.62 48.83
C THR A 123 43.96 27.56 49.96
N THR A 124 45.21 27.22 49.63
CA THR A 124 46.35 27.41 50.52
C THR A 124 46.98 28.78 50.28
N ARG A 125 46.80 29.68 51.24
CA ARG A 125 47.68 30.82 51.60
C ARG A 125 47.15 31.50 52.87
N PRO A 126 47.95 32.27 53.63
CA PRO A 126 49.36 32.65 53.43
C PRO A 126 50.39 31.81 54.20
#